data_AF-A0AAU4DR75-F1
#
_entry.id   AF-A0AAU4DR75-F1
#
_cell.length_a   1.000
_cell.length_b   1.000
_cell.length_c   1.000
_cell.angle_alpha   90.00
_cell.angle_beta   90.00
_cell.angle_gamma   90.00
#
_symmetry.space_group_name_H-M   'P 1'
#
loop_
_entity.id
_entity.type
_entity.pdbx_description
1 polymer ?
#
loop_
_entity_poly.entity_id
_entity_poly.type
_entity_poly.pdbx_seq_one_letter_code
_entity_poly.pdbx_strand_id
1 'polypeptide(L)'
;MSQLDMTPGAQIPRTDVSTQTAVTQALSSAAYRDAGYQELEALAGVKVKGGKFALFRPSAGEAFSRALLDRTLPPARNPLVPSFGTDVRMVVEHCLAAQDLRDARDRQLSTVTFLCGGLFLPGTLIWLAAYQVRAHFAKAGSARDGFFGTLALLVAAGLAVLFALRPPVGGIGGLYVRVMMLGPVLGWFLAKRIALRSTLELRSRWGGLVEGSAVAATVPKAVPRDHLDKKATALKGALDRLTAEQETNVHHYAGGKGILGVGARWANWDLSEDLRPADGHEDFRTFHIYDLARKIADRLGSLATSEIPNGAMPRPAIHQWVVQDIPEGADEIGRPGGSEMDGFRMRDFAVGEVANRQTYGSDLRHRVAVQFVLHKGQLVATMLVDITMLHNHLRVSVTGHALGPIAGYFTAKPKPKEKNVPKTVRFWEEQTVQLALVDNDEVVRQAVRAPFMRIPTLLTWLGGSIGLPEPLSLRASWADKTWPSRFKSDDVIQGSTPVANVILAATMDFLAEHDVNVERFTNRSNIMKSEMQGARPYHADRYDAG
;
A
#
# COMPACT_ATOMS: atom_id res chain seq x y z
N MET A 1 1.28 23.24 -40.28
CA MET A 1 2.52 22.68 -39.71
C MET A 1 2.48 22.88 -38.21
N SER A 2 2.08 21.87 -37.44
CA SER A 2 2.11 21.89 -35.98
C SER A 2 3.56 21.70 -35.54
N GLN A 3 4.08 22.64 -34.77
CA GLN A 3 5.46 22.65 -34.28
C GLN A 3 5.68 21.44 -33.36
N LEU A 4 6.54 20.51 -33.80
CA LEU A 4 6.99 19.38 -33.00
C LEU A 4 7.89 19.92 -31.88
N ASP A 5 7.37 19.96 -30.65
CA ASP A 5 8.20 20.23 -29.48
C ASP A 5 9.04 18.98 -29.17
N MET A 6 10.32 19.05 -29.57
CA MET A 6 11.30 17.98 -29.40
C MET A 6 12.08 18.08 -28.09
N THR A 7 11.66 18.94 -27.14
CA THR A 7 12.29 18.95 -25.83
C THR A 7 11.95 17.68 -25.05
N PRO A 8 12.93 17.02 -24.40
CA PRO A 8 12.63 15.94 -23.46
C PRO A 8 11.67 16.51 -22.42
N GLY A 9 10.44 15.98 -22.35
CA GLY A 9 9.46 16.42 -21.36
C GLY A 9 10.11 16.48 -19.99
N ALA A 10 10.29 17.71 -19.47
CA ALA A 10 11.08 17.95 -18.29
C ALA A 10 10.45 17.17 -17.12
N GLN A 11 11.16 16.15 -16.64
CA GLN A 11 10.84 15.53 -15.36
C GLN A 11 11.23 16.54 -14.30
N ILE A 12 10.28 17.34 -13.83
CA ILE A 12 10.50 18.12 -12.62
C ILE A 12 10.54 17.09 -11.49
N PRO A 13 11.70 16.84 -10.86
CA PRO A 13 11.73 16.01 -9.67
C PRO A 13 10.81 16.68 -8.66
N ARG A 14 9.83 15.96 -8.11
CA ARG A 14 9.01 16.50 -7.04
C ARG A 14 9.91 16.82 -5.86
N THR A 15 10.20 18.10 -5.66
CA THR A 15 10.87 18.62 -4.46
C THR A 15 9.97 18.54 -3.23
N ASP A 16 8.68 18.31 -3.43
CA ASP A 16 7.66 18.13 -2.40
C ASP A 16 7.70 16.69 -1.85
N VAL A 17 8.87 16.25 -1.39
CA VAL A 17 8.93 15.11 -0.47
C VAL A 17 8.39 15.65 0.85
N SER A 18 7.08 15.53 1.06
CA SER A 18 6.49 15.96 2.34
C SER A 18 7.24 15.29 3.48
N THR A 19 7.42 16.00 4.59
CA THR A 19 8.17 15.54 5.78
C THR A 19 7.54 14.31 6.46
N GLN A 20 6.45 13.78 5.91
CA GLN A 20 5.64 12.66 6.41
C GLN A 20 5.62 11.45 5.44
N THR A 21 6.73 11.17 4.77
CA THR A 21 6.82 10.17 3.68
C THR A 21 7.36 8.80 4.08
N ALA A 22 7.69 8.55 5.36
CA ALA A 22 8.36 7.30 5.76
C ALA A 22 7.49 6.06 5.47
N VAL A 23 6.17 6.15 5.67
CA VAL A 23 5.24 5.06 5.33
C VAL A 23 5.15 4.88 3.81
N THR A 24 5.04 5.97 3.05
CA THR A 24 5.03 5.93 1.59
C THR A 24 6.28 5.24 1.02
N GLN A 25 7.46 5.59 1.54
CA GLN A 25 8.73 5.00 1.12
C GLN A 25 8.81 3.52 1.49
N ALA A 26 8.37 3.15 2.69
CA ALA A 26 8.38 1.77 3.13
C ALA A 26 7.41 0.88 2.33
N LEU A 27 6.20 1.37 2.01
CA LEU A 27 5.27 0.65 1.11
C LEU A 27 5.83 0.56 -0.32
N SER A 28 6.45 1.63 -0.81
CA SER A 28 7.14 1.64 -2.11
C SER A 28 8.28 0.61 -2.17
N SER A 29 8.94 0.34 -1.05
CA SER A 29 10.03 -0.65 -0.96
C SER A 29 9.59 -2.06 -1.36
N ALA A 30 8.32 -2.41 -1.12
CA ALA A 30 7.78 -3.72 -1.47
C ALA A 30 7.85 -3.98 -2.98
N ALA A 31 7.73 -2.94 -3.82
CA ALA A 31 7.84 -3.06 -5.26
C ALA A 31 9.20 -3.60 -5.74
N TYR A 32 10.26 -3.48 -4.95
CA TYR A 32 11.63 -3.84 -5.33
C TYR A 32 12.13 -5.15 -4.73
N ARG A 33 11.29 -5.88 -3.99
CA ARG A 33 11.69 -7.12 -3.30
C ARG A 33 11.96 -8.28 -4.25
N ASP A 34 13.00 -9.03 -3.95
CA ASP A 34 13.48 -10.19 -4.70
C ASP A 34 13.19 -11.54 -4.03
N ALA A 35 12.53 -11.52 -2.86
CA ALA A 35 12.13 -12.71 -2.12
C ALA A 35 11.02 -13.53 -2.81
N GLY A 36 10.69 -14.70 -2.28
CA GLY A 36 9.64 -15.55 -2.83
C GLY A 36 8.24 -14.94 -2.63
N TYR A 37 7.38 -14.95 -3.64
CA TYR A 37 6.03 -14.34 -3.53
C TYR A 37 5.13 -14.98 -2.46
N GLN A 38 5.44 -16.21 -2.03
CA GLN A 38 4.73 -16.92 -0.95
C GLN A 38 4.91 -16.24 0.42
N GLU A 39 6.01 -15.49 0.63
CA GLU A 39 6.21 -14.75 1.88
C GLU A 39 5.15 -13.66 2.09
N LEU A 40 4.49 -13.22 1.02
CA LEU A 40 3.40 -12.25 1.10
C LEU A 40 2.13 -12.85 1.73
N GLU A 41 2.01 -14.18 1.82
CA GLU A 41 0.88 -14.85 2.50
C GLU A 41 0.86 -14.57 4.01
N ALA A 42 2.02 -14.26 4.60
CA ALA A 42 2.12 -13.88 6.00
C ALA A 42 1.53 -12.48 6.28
N LEU A 43 1.23 -11.69 5.24
CA LEU A 43 0.57 -10.39 5.38
C LEU A 43 -0.94 -10.57 5.45
N ALA A 44 -1.57 -9.86 6.37
CA ALA A 44 -3.01 -9.95 6.60
C ALA A 44 -3.83 -9.70 5.33
N GLY A 45 -4.74 -10.63 5.02
CA GLY A 45 -5.71 -10.50 3.92
C GLY A 45 -5.15 -10.70 2.50
N VAL A 46 -3.87 -11.04 2.34
CA VAL A 46 -3.29 -11.39 1.03
C VAL A 46 -3.69 -12.81 0.65
N LYS A 47 -4.29 -12.98 -0.53
CA LYS A 47 -4.67 -14.30 -1.08
C LYS A 47 -3.65 -14.77 -2.10
N VAL A 48 -2.87 -15.80 -1.81
CA VAL A 48 -1.86 -16.32 -2.75
C VAL A 48 -2.46 -17.43 -3.64
N LYS A 49 -2.32 -17.29 -4.96
CA LYS A 49 -2.71 -18.31 -5.94
C LYS A 49 -1.46 -18.96 -6.54
N GLY A 50 -1.30 -20.26 -6.31
CA GLY A 50 -0.18 -21.03 -6.85
C GLY A 50 -0.23 -21.17 -8.37
N GLY A 51 0.93 -21.06 -9.02
CA GLY A 51 1.09 -21.33 -10.44
C GLY A 51 1.24 -22.82 -10.76
N LYS A 52 1.02 -23.18 -12.03
CA LYS A 52 1.21 -24.55 -12.54
C LYS A 52 2.67 -24.98 -12.58
N PHE A 53 3.60 -24.04 -12.80
CA PHE A 53 5.02 -24.33 -13.01
C PHE A 53 5.91 -23.44 -12.16
N ALA A 54 6.82 -24.05 -11.40
CA ALA A 54 7.77 -23.33 -10.54
C ALA A 54 8.70 -22.39 -11.33
N LEU A 55 8.99 -22.70 -12.59
CA LEU A 55 9.84 -21.89 -13.48
C LEU A 55 9.21 -20.54 -13.88
N PHE A 56 7.91 -20.33 -13.65
CA PHE A 56 7.23 -19.08 -14.01
C PHE A 56 6.87 -18.24 -12.78
N ARG A 57 7.17 -18.69 -11.56
CA ARG A 57 6.80 -18.00 -10.32
C ARG A 57 7.32 -16.56 -10.29
N PRO A 58 6.53 -15.56 -9.87
CA PRO A 58 7.03 -14.19 -9.65
C PRO A 58 7.88 -14.05 -8.39
N SER A 59 8.71 -13.01 -8.35
CA SER A 59 9.28 -12.53 -7.09
C SER A 59 8.22 -11.79 -6.28
N ALA A 60 8.42 -11.60 -4.99
CA ALA A 60 7.50 -10.89 -4.11
C ALA A 60 7.21 -9.47 -4.62
N GLY A 61 8.24 -8.70 -4.99
CA GLY A 61 8.05 -7.36 -5.51
C GLY A 61 7.37 -7.30 -6.88
N GLU A 62 7.54 -8.32 -7.71
CA GLU A 62 6.85 -8.44 -9.01
C GLU A 62 5.37 -8.80 -8.84
N ALA A 63 5.06 -9.71 -7.91
CA ALA A 63 3.67 -10.07 -7.59
C ALA A 63 2.94 -8.88 -6.96
N PHE A 64 3.58 -8.19 -6.01
CA PHE A 64 3.04 -6.98 -5.37
C PHE A 64 2.82 -5.86 -6.39
N SER A 65 3.82 -5.54 -7.22
CA SER A 65 3.67 -4.47 -8.20
C SER A 65 2.56 -4.76 -9.20
N ARG A 66 2.45 -6.00 -9.71
CA ARG A 66 1.35 -6.33 -10.63
C ARG A 66 0.00 -6.24 -9.96
N ALA A 67 -0.17 -6.84 -8.80
CA ALA A 67 -1.46 -6.83 -8.10
C ALA A 67 -1.91 -5.39 -7.78
N LEU A 68 -0.98 -4.52 -7.39
CA LEU A 68 -1.29 -3.12 -7.15
C LEU A 68 -1.64 -2.40 -8.46
N LEU A 69 -0.87 -2.57 -9.52
CA LEU A 69 -1.12 -1.92 -10.82
C LEU A 69 -2.46 -2.37 -11.43
N ASP A 70 -2.74 -3.67 -11.40
CA ASP A 70 -4.00 -4.26 -11.87
C ASP A 70 -5.20 -3.77 -11.05
N ARG A 71 -5.02 -3.44 -9.77
CA ARG A 71 -6.09 -2.91 -8.92
C ARG A 71 -6.28 -1.40 -9.00
N THR A 72 -5.21 -0.65 -9.30
CA THR A 72 -5.17 0.82 -9.19
C THR A 72 -5.18 1.58 -10.51
N LEU A 73 -4.82 0.97 -11.65
CA LEU A 73 -4.73 1.68 -12.93
C LEU A 73 -5.89 1.44 -13.90
N PRO A 74 -6.59 0.30 -13.92
CA PRO A 74 -7.67 0.10 -14.87
C PRO A 74 -8.78 1.15 -14.75
N PRO A 75 -9.42 1.53 -15.88
CA PRO A 75 -10.48 2.54 -15.89
C PRO A 75 -11.76 2.05 -15.21
N ALA A 76 -12.09 0.77 -15.35
CA ALA A 76 -13.26 0.11 -14.77
C ALA A 76 -12.95 -0.60 -13.44
N ARG A 77 -12.10 0.02 -12.60
CA ARG A 77 -11.80 -0.50 -11.26
C ARG A 77 -12.85 -0.07 -10.23
N ASN A 78 -13.03 -0.90 -9.20
CA ASN A 78 -13.82 -0.55 -8.03
C ASN A 78 -13.18 0.62 -7.28
N PRO A 79 -13.97 1.44 -6.57
CA PRO A 79 -13.42 2.51 -5.76
C PRO A 79 -12.42 2.02 -4.72
N LEU A 80 -11.45 2.87 -4.42
CA LEU A 80 -10.42 2.63 -3.41
C LEU A 80 -10.80 3.35 -2.11
N VAL A 81 -10.45 2.72 -0.99
CA VAL A 81 -10.55 3.34 0.33
C VAL A 81 -9.39 4.33 0.48
N PRO A 82 -9.64 5.54 1.00
CA PRO A 82 -8.59 6.51 1.27
C PRO A 82 -7.48 5.96 2.18
N SER A 83 -6.24 6.31 1.87
CA SER A 83 -5.04 5.88 2.58
C SER A 83 -4.38 7.07 3.26
N PHE A 84 -4.87 7.43 4.46
CA PHE A 84 -4.42 8.63 5.16
C PHE A 84 -2.94 8.60 5.54
N GLY A 85 -2.26 9.74 5.45
CA GLY A 85 -0.84 9.85 5.79
C GLY A 85 0.08 9.01 4.89
N THR A 86 -0.33 8.70 3.66
CA THR A 86 0.48 8.03 2.64
C THR A 86 0.09 8.53 1.26
N ASP A 87 1.08 8.73 0.38
CA ASP A 87 0.84 9.10 -1.00
C ASP A 87 0.75 7.84 -1.87
N VAL A 88 -0.48 7.43 -2.18
CA VAL A 88 -0.77 6.23 -2.98
C VAL A 88 -0.21 6.35 -4.39
N ARG A 89 -0.24 7.54 -4.99
CA ARG A 89 0.29 7.78 -6.33
C ARG A 89 1.78 7.49 -6.38
N MET A 90 2.54 7.96 -5.39
CA MET A 90 3.98 7.69 -5.31
C MET A 90 4.29 6.20 -5.22
N VAL A 91 3.52 5.43 -4.44
CA VAL A 91 3.71 3.97 -4.34
C VAL A 91 3.44 3.27 -5.68
N VAL A 92 2.40 3.70 -6.39
CA VAL A 92 2.08 3.19 -7.74
C VAL A 92 3.15 3.57 -8.75
N GLU A 93 3.69 4.78 -8.70
CA GLU A 93 4.80 5.23 -9.53
C GLU A 93 6.07 4.39 -9.29
N HIS A 94 6.38 4.03 -8.04
CA HIS A 94 7.44 3.08 -7.72
C HIS A 94 7.18 1.68 -8.28
N CYS A 95 5.93 1.20 -8.26
CA CYS A 95 5.56 -0.07 -8.88
C CYS A 95 5.74 -0.04 -10.40
N LEU A 96 5.39 1.06 -11.07
CA LEU A 96 5.64 1.27 -12.50
C LEU A 96 7.14 1.32 -12.80
N ALA A 97 7.92 2.08 -12.03
CA ALA A 97 9.37 2.16 -12.20
C ALA A 97 10.05 0.79 -11.99
N ALA A 98 9.60 0.01 -11.01
CA ALA A 98 10.10 -1.35 -10.79
C ALA A 98 9.70 -2.29 -11.95
N GLN A 99 8.49 -2.15 -12.49
CA GLN A 99 8.05 -2.90 -13.68
C GLN A 99 8.88 -2.52 -14.92
N ASP A 100 9.21 -1.24 -15.11
CA ASP A 100 10.04 -0.78 -16.22
C ASP A 100 11.47 -1.36 -16.17
N LEU A 101 12.06 -1.46 -14.98
CA LEU A 101 13.35 -2.14 -14.79
C LEU A 101 13.27 -3.64 -15.13
N ARG A 102 12.19 -4.31 -14.71
CA ARG A 102 11.96 -5.72 -15.03
C ARG A 102 11.74 -5.92 -16.52
N ASP A 103 10.97 -5.05 -17.16
CA ASP A 103 10.74 -5.09 -18.60
C ASP A 103 12.04 -4.86 -19.39
N ALA A 104 12.91 -3.94 -18.94
CA ALA A 104 14.20 -3.71 -19.58
C ALA A 104 15.12 -4.94 -19.47
N ARG A 105 15.17 -5.56 -18.27
CA ARG A 105 15.85 -6.84 -18.06
C ARG A 105 15.27 -7.94 -18.94
N ASP A 106 13.95 -8.10 -18.94
CA ASP A 106 13.26 -9.18 -19.65
C ASP A 106 13.37 -9.02 -21.17
N ARG A 107 13.48 -7.80 -21.71
CA ARG A 107 13.83 -7.59 -23.13
C ARG A 107 15.22 -8.12 -23.45
N GLN A 108 16.22 -7.80 -22.63
CA GLN A 108 17.59 -8.29 -22.84
C GLN A 108 17.65 -9.81 -22.71
N LEU A 109 16.99 -10.38 -21.69
CA LEU A 109 16.90 -11.82 -21.48
C LEU A 109 16.12 -12.52 -22.59
N SER A 110 15.07 -11.90 -23.14
CA SER A 110 14.33 -12.43 -24.29
C SER A 110 15.23 -12.51 -25.52
N THR A 111 16.08 -11.51 -25.77
CA THR A 111 17.05 -11.55 -26.87
C THR A 111 18.06 -12.67 -26.68
N VAL A 112 18.62 -12.81 -25.47
CA VAL A 112 19.56 -13.92 -25.14
C VAL A 112 18.87 -15.27 -25.27
N THR A 113 17.64 -15.40 -24.79
CA THR A 113 16.86 -16.65 -24.87
C THR A 113 16.48 -16.98 -26.31
N PHE A 114 16.22 -16.00 -27.16
CA PHE A 114 15.97 -16.26 -28.58
C PHE A 114 17.25 -16.71 -29.31
N LEU A 115 18.37 -15.99 -29.12
CA LEU A 115 19.65 -16.26 -29.80
C LEU A 115 20.34 -17.54 -29.31
N CYS A 116 20.36 -17.77 -27.99
CA CYS A 116 21.04 -18.92 -27.40
C CYS A 116 20.08 -20.07 -27.08
N GLY A 117 18.80 -19.77 -26.85
CA GLY A 117 17.76 -20.74 -26.52
C GLY A 117 17.03 -21.28 -27.75
N GLY A 118 16.54 -20.38 -28.62
CA GLY A 118 15.77 -20.72 -29.81
C GLY A 118 16.62 -21.29 -30.94
N LEU A 119 17.77 -20.68 -31.24
CA LEU A 119 18.67 -21.14 -32.32
C LEU A 119 19.28 -22.53 -32.02
N PHE A 120 19.40 -22.88 -30.73
CA PHE A 120 20.01 -24.12 -30.24
C PHE A 120 19.02 -24.94 -29.41
N LEU A 121 17.74 -24.95 -29.83
CA LEU A 121 16.61 -25.51 -29.08
C LEU A 121 16.79 -26.96 -28.57
N PRO A 122 17.35 -27.91 -29.35
CA PRO A 122 17.53 -29.27 -28.84
C PRO A 122 18.52 -29.33 -27.66
N GLY A 123 19.60 -28.56 -27.72
CA GLY A 123 20.56 -28.45 -26.62
C GLY A 123 19.96 -27.80 -25.38
N THR A 124 19.10 -26.80 -25.57
CA THR A 124 18.50 -26.03 -24.47
C THR A 124 17.43 -26.85 -23.75
N LEU A 125 16.67 -27.66 -24.49
CA LEU A 125 15.73 -28.63 -23.91
C LEU A 125 16.42 -29.65 -23.01
N ILE A 126 17.60 -30.17 -23.39
CA ILE A 126 18.37 -31.10 -22.54
C ILE A 126 18.74 -30.43 -21.21
N TRP A 127 19.25 -29.20 -21.27
CA TRP A 127 19.59 -28.45 -20.06
C TRP A 127 18.36 -28.09 -19.22
N LEU A 128 17.27 -27.63 -19.84
CA LEU A 128 16.02 -27.31 -19.16
C LEU A 128 15.39 -28.54 -18.50
N ALA A 129 15.44 -29.71 -19.16
CA ALA A 129 15.00 -30.97 -18.58
C ALA A 129 15.82 -31.33 -17.34
N ALA A 130 17.15 -31.18 -17.39
CA ALA A 130 18.01 -31.40 -16.22
C ALA A 130 17.67 -30.45 -15.05
N TYR A 131 17.41 -29.17 -15.34
CA TYR A 131 16.97 -28.20 -14.33
C TYR A 131 15.58 -28.52 -13.77
N GLN A 132 14.64 -28.92 -14.62
CA GLN A 132 13.28 -29.29 -14.19
C GLN A 132 13.30 -30.55 -13.31
N VAL A 133 14.11 -31.54 -13.66
CA VAL A 133 14.36 -32.74 -12.85
C VAL A 133 14.92 -32.34 -11.48
N ARG A 134 15.94 -31.47 -11.44
CA ARG A 134 16.48 -30.94 -10.17
C ARG A 134 15.42 -30.19 -9.36
N ALA A 135 14.59 -29.36 -9.99
CA ALA A 135 13.54 -28.61 -9.32
C ALA A 135 12.40 -29.51 -8.79
N HIS A 136 12.09 -30.60 -9.49
CA HIS A 136 11.08 -31.58 -9.07
C HIS A 136 11.57 -32.36 -7.85
N PHE A 137 12.83 -32.83 -7.86
CA PHE A 137 13.41 -33.54 -6.72
C PHE A 137 13.69 -32.63 -5.52
N ALA A 138 13.98 -31.34 -5.74
CA ALA A 138 14.12 -30.37 -4.65
C ALA A 138 12.83 -30.12 -3.84
N LYS A 139 11.64 -30.54 -4.35
CA LYS A 139 10.38 -30.49 -3.59
C LYS A 139 10.19 -31.69 -2.65
N ALA A 140 10.98 -32.76 -2.78
CA ALA A 140 10.75 -34.03 -2.08
C ALA A 140 11.45 -34.13 -0.71
N GLY A 141 12.34 -33.19 -0.35
CA GLY A 141 12.76 -32.91 1.02
C GLY A 141 13.75 -33.90 1.66
N SER A 142 14.58 -34.60 0.89
CA SER A 142 15.52 -35.61 1.41
C SER A 142 16.99 -35.27 1.14
N ALA A 143 17.92 -35.81 1.95
CA ALA A 143 19.36 -35.70 1.71
C ALA A 143 19.81 -36.28 0.34
N ARG A 144 18.94 -37.04 -0.33
CA ARG A 144 19.16 -37.56 -1.70
C ARG A 144 18.90 -36.50 -2.79
N ASP A 145 18.26 -35.38 -2.46
CA ASP A 145 17.85 -34.32 -3.39
C ASP A 145 19.05 -33.60 -4.03
N GLY A 146 20.11 -33.36 -3.23
CA GLY A 146 21.35 -32.76 -3.71
C GLY A 146 22.12 -33.69 -4.66
N PHE A 147 22.07 -34.99 -4.42
CA PHE A 147 22.78 -35.99 -5.23
C PHE A 147 22.12 -36.16 -6.61
N PHE A 148 20.82 -36.41 -6.68
CA PHE A 148 20.12 -36.64 -7.95
C PHE A 148 20.06 -35.39 -8.84
N GLY A 149 19.88 -34.20 -8.25
CA GLY A 149 19.93 -32.94 -8.99
C GLY A 149 21.32 -32.65 -9.57
N THR A 150 22.39 -32.94 -8.80
CA THR A 150 23.77 -32.78 -9.27
C THR A 150 24.14 -33.84 -10.31
N LEU A 151 23.66 -35.08 -10.14
CA LEU A 151 23.85 -36.18 -11.09
C LEU A 151 23.19 -35.85 -12.43
N ALA A 152 21.97 -35.32 -12.45
CA ALA A 152 21.29 -34.92 -13.68
C ALA A 152 22.08 -33.84 -14.45
N LEU A 153 22.64 -32.85 -13.74
CA LEU A 153 23.50 -31.82 -14.34
C LEU A 153 24.83 -32.40 -14.83
N LEU A 154 25.43 -33.35 -14.10
CA LEU A 154 26.65 -34.05 -14.51
C LEU A 154 26.43 -34.93 -15.75
N VAL A 155 25.28 -35.61 -15.86
CA VAL A 155 24.90 -36.39 -17.04
C VAL A 155 24.70 -35.47 -18.23
N ALA A 156 24.00 -34.34 -18.06
CA ALA A 156 23.83 -33.33 -19.11
C ALA A 156 25.18 -32.73 -19.55
N ALA A 157 26.07 -32.43 -18.60
CA ALA A 157 27.42 -31.94 -18.88
C ALA A 157 28.28 -33.00 -19.58
N GLY A 158 28.20 -34.27 -19.16
CA GLY A 158 28.89 -35.40 -19.77
C GLY A 158 28.42 -35.64 -21.21
N LEU A 159 27.10 -35.59 -21.45
CA LEU A 159 26.53 -35.63 -22.80
C LEU A 159 26.97 -34.44 -23.65
N ALA A 160 27.03 -33.24 -23.07
CA ALA A 160 27.53 -32.06 -23.76
C ALA A 160 29.00 -32.22 -24.19
N VAL A 161 29.86 -32.72 -23.30
CA VAL A 161 31.27 -32.98 -23.61
C VAL A 161 31.41 -34.12 -24.63
N LEU A 162 30.64 -35.20 -24.50
CA LEU A 162 30.63 -36.33 -25.42
C LEU A 162 30.24 -35.88 -26.83
N PHE A 163 29.14 -35.15 -26.98
CA PHE A 163 28.68 -34.65 -28.28
C PHE A 163 29.55 -33.51 -28.82
N ALA A 164 30.24 -32.77 -27.95
CA ALA A 164 31.25 -31.82 -28.39
C ALA A 164 32.48 -32.53 -29.00
N LEU A 165 32.95 -33.62 -28.38
CA LEU A 165 34.13 -34.36 -28.85
C LEU A 165 33.81 -35.27 -30.04
N ARG A 166 32.72 -36.06 -29.95
CA ARG A 166 32.24 -37.01 -30.95
C ARG A 166 30.77 -36.75 -31.29
N PRO A 167 30.47 -35.81 -32.19
CA PRO A 167 29.11 -35.61 -32.65
C PRO A 167 28.61 -36.86 -33.42
N PRO A 168 27.32 -37.20 -33.33
CA PRO A 168 26.73 -38.36 -34.01
C PRO A 168 26.69 -38.23 -35.54
N VAL A 169 26.95 -37.03 -36.06
CA VAL A 169 26.97 -36.68 -37.49
C VAL A 169 28.28 -35.97 -37.81
N GLY A 170 28.89 -36.29 -38.95
CA GLY A 170 30.10 -35.63 -39.45
C GLY A 170 29.82 -34.32 -40.20
N GLY A 171 30.87 -33.62 -40.63
CA GLY A 171 30.78 -32.43 -41.47
C GLY A 171 30.13 -31.21 -40.80
N ILE A 172 29.33 -30.44 -41.56
CA ILE A 172 28.66 -29.21 -41.08
C ILE A 172 27.66 -29.53 -39.96
N GLY A 173 26.98 -30.68 -40.02
CA GLY A 173 26.06 -31.13 -38.96
C GLY A 173 26.77 -31.40 -37.64
N GLY A 174 27.98 -31.96 -37.67
CA GLY A 174 28.80 -32.14 -36.47
C GLY A 174 29.26 -30.82 -35.84
N LEU A 175 29.55 -29.82 -36.67
CA LEU A 175 29.89 -28.47 -36.21
C LEU A 175 28.67 -27.77 -35.59
N TYR A 176 27.48 -27.94 -36.17
CA TYR A 176 26.23 -27.47 -35.58
C TYR A 176 25.97 -28.10 -34.20
N VAL A 177 26.13 -29.42 -34.05
CA VAL A 177 25.95 -30.11 -32.76
C VAL A 177 26.91 -29.57 -31.69
N ARG A 178 28.17 -29.30 -32.04
CA ARG A 178 29.16 -28.71 -31.12
C ARG A 178 28.74 -27.31 -30.65
N VAL A 179 28.37 -26.44 -31.58
CA VAL A 179 27.92 -25.07 -31.26
C VAL A 179 26.61 -25.08 -30.48
N MET A 180 25.70 -26.01 -30.80
CA MET A 180 24.41 -26.20 -30.13
C MET A 180 24.54 -26.57 -28.65
N MET A 181 25.58 -27.29 -28.25
CA MET A 181 25.80 -27.63 -26.83
C MET A 181 26.49 -26.50 -26.04
N LEU A 182 27.30 -25.66 -26.70
CA LEU A 182 28.00 -24.53 -26.08
C LEU A 182 27.16 -23.25 -26.00
N GLY A 183 26.29 -23.01 -26.98
CA GLY A 183 25.39 -21.85 -27.04
C GLY A 183 24.57 -21.63 -25.76
N PRO A 184 23.96 -22.68 -25.16
CA PRO A 184 23.17 -22.55 -23.93
C PRO A 184 24.01 -22.15 -22.71
N VAL A 185 25.27 -22.60 -22.64
CA VAL A 185 26.20 -22.25 -21.55
C VAL A 185 26.60 -20.77 -21.65
N LEU A 186 26.89 -20.29 -22.86
CA LEU A 186 27.16 -18.88 -23.11
C LEU A 186 25.92 -18.02 -22.81
N GLY A 187 24.74 -18.48 -23.24
CA GLY A 187 23.47 -17.84 -22.95
C GLY A 187 23.20 -17.73 -21.45
N TRP A 188 23.45 -18.79 -20.68
CA TRP A 188 23.35 -18.78 -19.22
C TRP A 188 24.31 -17.77 -18.59
N PHE A 189 25.56 -17.68 -19.05
CA PHE A 189 26.52 -16.72 -18.52
C PHE A 189 26.08 -15.27 -18.76
N LEU A 190 25.60 -14.96 -19.96
CA LEU A 190 25.04 -13.65 -20.29
C LEU A 190 23.78 -13.34 -19.47
N ALA A 191 22.86 -14.31 -19.37
CA ALA A 191 21.66 -14.19 -18.57
C ALA A 191 21.98 -13.94 -17.09
N LYS A 192 22.98 -14.63 -16.53
CA LYS A 192 23.44 -14.43 -15.15
C LYS A 192 23.95 -13.01 -14.91
N ARG A 193 24.73 -12.45 -15.84
CA ARG A 193 25.22 -11.06 -15.74
C ARG A 193 24.07 -10.04 -15.77
N ILE A 194 23.10 -10.25 -16.66
CA ILE A 194 21.91 -9.38 -16.79
C ILE A 194 21.05 -9.45 -15.52
N ALA A 195 20.75 -10.65 -15.05
CA ALA A 195 19.96 -10.89 -13.84
C ALA A 195 20.64 -10.29 -12.59
N LEU A 196 21.95 -10.48 -12.44
CA LEU A 196 22.71 -9.92 -11.32
C LEU A 196 22.70 -8.39 -11.32
N ARG A 197 22.96 -7.76 -12.47
CA ARG A 197 22.94 -6.28 -12.59
C ARG A 197 21.57 -5.73 -12.22
N SER A 198 20.50 -6.31 -12.76
CA SER A 198 19.13 -5.90 -12.45
C SER A 198 18.79 -6.11 -10.97
N THR A 199 19.21 -7.22 -10.36
CA THR A 199 18.92 -7.49 -8.94
C THR A 199 19.66 -6.53 -8.02
N LEU A 200 20.90 -6.18 -8.34
CA LEU A 200 21.64 -5.14 -7.60
C LEU A 200 20.95 -3.78 -7.68
N GLU A 201 20.45 -3.40 -8.86
CA GLU A 201 19.72 -2.14 -9.03
C GLU A 201 18.38 -2.13 -8.28
N LEU A 202 17.64 -3.24 -8.29
CA LEU A 202 16.41 -3.35 -7.50
C LEU A 202 16.71 -3.25 -5.99
N ARG A 203 17.76 -3.94 -5.51
CA ARG A 203 18.17 -3.88 -4.10
C ARG A 203 18.71 -2.52 -3.67
N SER A 204 19.41 -1.80 -4.55
CA SER A 204 19.90 -0.46 -4.22
C SER A 204 18.74 0.52 -4.05
N ARG A 205 17.70 0.44 -4.91
CA ARG A 205 16.47 1.23 -4.76
C ARG A 205 15.66 0.83 -3.54
N TRP A 206 15.58 -0.47 -3.22
CA TRP A 206 14.98 -0.96 -1.98
C TRP A 206 15.70 -0.37 -0.75
N GLY A 207 17.02 -0.52 -0.65
CA GLY A 207 17.82 0.02 0.44
C GLY A 207 17.65 1.54 0.59
N GLY A 208 17.72 2.26 -0.54
CA GLY A 208 17.55 3.71 -0.56
C GLY A 208 16.19 4.18 -0.03
N LEU A 209 15.09 3.49 -0.34
CA LEU A 209 13.76 3.83 0.17
C LEU A 209 13.62 3.58 1.68
N VAL A 210 14.14 2.45 2.16
CA VAL A 210 14.07 2.11 3.60
C VAL A 210 14.96 3.02 4.44
N GLU A 211 16.07 3.52 3.87
CA GLU A 211 16.98 4.46 4.52
C GLU A 211 16.51 5.91 4.46
N GLY A 212 15.38 6.16 3.80
CA GLY A 212 14.76 7.49 3.70
C GLY A 212 15.40 8.40 2.66
N SER A 213 16.23 7.87 1.76
CA SER A 213 16.75 8.65 0.64
C SER A 213 15.62 8.97 -0.35
N ALA A 214 15.60 10.20 -0.86
CA ALA A 214 14.64 10.68 -1.85
C ALA A 214 14.95 10.08 -3.24
N VAL A 215 14.92 8.76 -3.38
CA VAL A 215 14.92 8.11 -4.69
C VAL A 215 13.56 8.37 -5.31
N ALA A 216 13.42 9.48 -6.03
CA ALA A 216 12.21 9.76 -6.77
C ALA A 216 11.97 8.64 -7.81
N ALA A 217 10.76 8.07 -7.83
CA ALA A 217 10.37 7.17 -8.89
C ALA A 217 10.36 7.92 -10.21
N THR A 218 11.32 7.64 -11.09
CA THR A 218 11.24 8.13 -12.47
C THR A 218 10.32 7.18 -13.24
N VAL A 219 9.19 7.70 -13.72
CA VAL A 219 8.27 6.98 -14.61
C VAL A 219 8.27 7.69 -15.97
N PRO A 220 9.23 7.41 -16.86
CA PRO A 220 9.35 8.10 -18.15
C PRO A 220 8.11 7.92 -19.05
N LYS A 221 7.33 6.86 -18.82
CA LYS A 221 6.13 6.52 -19.59
C LYS A 221 4.88 7.31 -19.18
N ALA A 222 4.90 8.02 -18.05
CA ALA A 222 3.74 8.79 -17.56
C ALA A 222 3.72 10.23 -18.09
N VAL A 223 4.81 10.70 -18.71
CA VAL A 223 4.90 12.03 -19.29
C VAL A 223 4.59 11.94 -20.78
N PRO A 224 3.45 12.51 -21.25
CA PRO A 224 3.15 12.54 -22.67
C PRO A 224 4.23 13.34 -23.41
N ARG A 225 4.81 12.75 -24.46
CA ARG A 225 5.79 13.43 -25.32
C ARG A 225 5.13 14.20 -26.46
N ASP A 226 3.92 13.80 -26.83
CA ASP A 226 3.16 14.37 -27.94
C ASP A 226 1.65 14.20 -27.70
N HIS A 227 0.82 15.00 -28.37
CA HIS A 227 -0.63 14.94 -28.31
C HIS A 227 -1.21 13.59 -28.80
N LEU A 228 -0.43 12.83 -29.59
CA LEU A 228 -0.79 11.50 -30.06
C LEU A 228 -0.43 10.37 -29.09
N ASP A 229 0.30 10.66 -27.99
CA ASP A 229 0.67 9.66 -26.99
C ASP A 229 -0.52 9.31 -26.08
N LYS A 230 -1.44 8.52 -26.63
CA LYS A 230 -2.64 8.05 -25.93
C LYS A 230 -2.31 7.21 -24.70
N LYS A 231 -1.18 6.49 -24.70
CA LYS A 231 -0.79 5.60 -23.58
C LYS A 231 -0.30 6.42 -22.39
N ALA A 232 0.61 7.37 -22.61
CA ALA A 232 1.07 8.23 -21.54
C ALA A 232 -0.05 9.13 -21.01
N THR A 233 -0.91 9.65 -21.90
CA THR A 233 -2.08 10.46 -21.51
C THR A 233 -3.06 9.65 -20.66
N ALA A 234 -3.38 8.41 -21.04
CA ALA A 234 -4.24 7.53 -20.26
C ALA A 234 -3.63 7.19 -18.90
N LEU A 235 -2.31 6.92 -18.85
CA LEU A 235 -1.61 6.63 -17.60
C LEU A 235 -1.61 7.84 -16.67
N LYS A 236 -1.32 9.04 -17.19
CA LYS A 236 -1.39 10.29 -16.44
C LYS A 236 -2.81 10.50 -15.88
N GLY A 237 -3.84 10.37 -16.72
CA GLY A 237 -5.23 10.47 -16.28
C GLY A 237 -5.60 9.45 -15.21
N ALA A 238 -5.08 8.22 -15.27
CA ALA A 238 -5.29 7.20 -14.24
C ALA A 238 -4.61 7.55 -12.91
N LEU A 239 -3.40 8.13 -12.94
CA LEU A 239 -2.67 8.61 -11.76
C LEU A 239 -3.32 9.86 -11.14
N ASP A 240 -3.78 10.80 -11.97
CA ASP A 240 -4.49 12.00 -11.50
C ASP A 240 -5.85 11.61 -10.88
N ARG A 241 -6.57 10.67 -11.50
CA ARG A 241 -7.78 10.05 -10.92
C ARG A 241 -7.49 9.40 -9.57
N LEU A 242 -6.37 8.69 -9.44
CA LEU A 242 -5.97 8.05 -8.19
C LEU A 242 -5.74 9.09 -7.08
N THR A 243 -5.05 10.19 -7.37
CA THR A 243 -4.87 11.29 -6.41
C THR A 243 -6.22 11.91 -6.00
N ALA A 244 -7.07 12.25 -6.97
CA ALA A 244 -8.38 12.83 -6.70
C ALA A 244 -9.29 11.89 -5.88
N GLU A 245 -9.19 10.58 -6.10
CA GLU A 245 -9.92 9.56 -5.35
C GLU A 245 -9.48 9.46 -3.88
N GLN A 246 -8.20 9.75 -3.57
CA GLN A 246 -7.70 9.77 -2.20
C GLN A 246 -8.14 11.02 -1.41
N GLU A 247 -8.47 12.13 -2.09
CA GLU A 247 -8.90 13.40 -1.49
C GLU A 247 -10.42 13.49 -1.24
N THR A 248 -11.12 12.37 -1.35
CA THR A 248 -12.55 12.28 -1.13
C THR A 248 -12.98 12.59 0.31
N ASN A 249 -14.19 13.13 0.45
CA ASN A 249 -14.88 13.30 1.73
C ASN A 249 -15.96 12.22 2.01
N VAL A 250 -16.15 11.26 1.10
CA VAL A 250 -17.09 10.16 1.30
C VAL A 250 -16.33 8.92 1.78
N HIS A 251 -16.71 8.42 2.95
CA HIS A 251 -16.08 7.28 3.63
C HIS A 251 -17.12 6.22 3.99
N HIS A 252 -16.64 5.04 4.37
CA HIS A 252 -17.48 3.86 4.59
C HIS A 252 -17.26 3.28 5.98
N TYR A 253 -18.33 3.04 6.72
CA TYR A 253 -18.32 2.37 8.02
C TYR A 253 -18.67 0.90 7.83
N ALA A 254 -17.78 -0.01 8.24
CA ALA A 254 -17.91 -1.45 7.98
C ALA A 254 -18.08 -2.24 9.28
N GLY A 255 -19.21 -2.05 9.96
CA GLY A 255 -19.54 -2.77 11.20
C GLY A 255 -18.40 -2.77 12.22
N GLY A 256 -18.00 -3.97 12.69
CA GLY A 256 -16.93 -4.14 13.67
C GLY A 256 -15.53 -3.67 13.25
N LYS A 257 -15.29 -3.39 11.96
CA LYS A 257 -14.02 -2.81 11.46
C LYS A 257 -13.96 -1.28 11.62
N GLY A 258 -15.08 -0.63 11.91
CA GLY A 258 -15.18 0.83 11.99
C GLY A 258 -15.09 1.51 10.61
N ILE A 259 -14.65 2.77 10.57
CA ILE A 259 -14.45 3.48 9.30
C ILE A 259 -13.22 2.94 8.59
N LEU A 260 -13.41 2.50 7.35
CA LEU A 260 -12.35 2.00 6.50
C LEU A 260 -11.28 3.06 6.28
N GLY A 261 -10.01 2.68 6.44
CA GLY A 261 -8.87 3.58 6.24
C GLY A 261 -8.43 4.37 7.48
N VAL A 262 -9.30 4.56 8.48
CA VAL A 262 -9.06 5.47 9.62
C VAL A 262 -8.44 4.77 10.84
N GLY A 263 -8.62 3.45 10.93
CA GLY A 263 -8.16 2.63 12.05
C GLY A 263 -9.23 2.41 13.12
N ALA A 264 -8.91 1.59 14.12
CA ALA A 264 -9.86 1.17 15.15
C ALA A 264 -10.28 2.35 16.04
N ARG A 265 -11.58 2.40 16.40
CA ARG A 265 -12.09 3.32 17.41
C ARG A 265 -11.59 2.91 18.79
N TRP A 266 -10.96 3.83 19.51
CA TRP A 266 -10.37 3.58 20.82
C TRP A 266 -10.94 4.44 21.94
N ALA A 267 -11.64 5.52 21.61
CA ALA A 267 -12.32 6.37 22.58
C ALA A 267 -13.65 6.88 22.04
N ASN A 268 -14.57 7.14 22.95
CA ASN A 268 -15.85 7.78 22.70
C ASN A 268 -16.19 8.67 23.91
N TRP A 269 -16.45 9.94 23.66
CA TRP A 269 -16.86 10.91 24.68
C TRP A 269 -18.13 11.60 24.22
N ASP A 270 -19.18 11.52 25.02
CA ASP A 270 -20.50 11.99 24.66
C ASP A 270 -20.92 13.18 25.54
N LEU A 271 -21.19 14.32 24.90
CA LEU A 271 -21.91 15.44 25.50
C LEU A 271 -23.38 15.34 25.05
N SER A 272 -24.27 14.90 25.93
CA SER A 272 -25.69 14.76 25.62
C SER A 272 -26.55 15.35 26.73
N GLU A 273 -27.33 16.38 26.37
CA GLU A 273 -28.23 17.11 27.28
C GLU A 273 -29.42 17.72 26.50
N ASP A 274 -30.42 18.15 27.27
CA ASP A 274 -31.63 18.83 26.77
C ASP A 274 -31.34 20.29 26.43
N LEU A 275 -31.83 20.75 25.27
CA LEU A 275 -31.91 22.16 24.90
C LEU A 275 -33.06 22.81 25.66
N ARG A 276 -32.72 23.86 26.41
CA ARG A 276 -33.66 24.71 27.14
C ARG A 276 -33.33 26.17 26.87
N PRO A 277 -34.33 27.07 26.82
CA PRO A 277 -34.06 28.49 26.70
C PRO A 277 -33.23 28.99 27.87
N ALA A 278 -32.39 29.98 27.62
CA ALA A 278 -31.64 30.69 28.65
C ALA A 278 -32.58 31.47 29.58
N ASP A 279 -32.11 31.77 30.79
CA ASP A 279 -32.90 32.48 31.78
C ASP A 279 -33.33 33.85 31.25
N GLY A 280 -34.64 34.13 31.29
CA GLY A 280 -35.23 35.37 30.75
C GLY A 280 -35.67 35.30 29.29
N HIS A 281 -35.49 34.16 28.60
CA HIS A 281 -36.00 33.91 27.26
C HIS A 281 -37.17 32.91 27.28
N GLU A 282 -38.19 33.15 26.46
CA GLU A 282 -39.33 32.24 26.30
C GLU A 282 -38.96 31.00 25.47
N ASP A 283 -38.14 31.20 24.43
CA ASP A 283 -37.63 30.15 23.56
C ASP A 283 -36.21 30.48 23.06
N PHE A 284 -35.47 29.48 22.58
CA PHE A 284 -34.13 29.65 22.00
C PHE A 284 -34.20 29.84 20.48
N ARG A 285 -33.17 30.47 19.91
CA ARG A 285 -33.12 30.68 18.45
C ARG A 285 -32.88 29.36 17.72
N THR A 286 -33.70 29.09 16.71
CA THR A 286 -33.51 27.92 15.85
C THR A 286 -32.18 28.02 15.08
N PHE A 287 -31.48 26.91 14.96
CA PHE A 287 -30.24 26.81 14.19
C PHE A 287 -30.18 25.49 13.41
N HIS A 288 -29.31 25.45 12.41
CA HIS A 288 -29.01 24.22 11.68
C HIS A 288 -27.82 23.48 12.30
N ILE A 289 -27.88 22.14 12.27
CA ILE A 289 -26.79 21.28 12.76
C ILE A 289 -25.49 21.59 12.01
N TYR A 290 -25.58 21.87 10.71
CA TYR A 290 -24.42 22.21 9.90
C TYR A 290 -23.73 23.51 10.33
N ASP A 291 -24.45 24.48 10.91
CA ASP A 291 -23.85 25.73 11.38
C ASP A 291 -23.00 25.50 12.62
N LEU A 292 -23.46 24.64 13.54
CA LEU A 292 -22.66 24.19 14.68
C LEU A 292 -21.42 23.41 14.21
N ALA A 293 -21.58 22.50 13.24
CA ALA A 293 -20.47 21.74 12.66
C ALA A 293 -19.40 22.64 12.03
N ARG A 294 -19.82 23.70 11.32
CA ARG A 294 -18.92 24.70 10.75
C ARG A 294 -18.18 25.48 11.83
N LYS A 295 -18.88 25.96 12.86
CA LYS A 295 -18.23 26.68 13.96
C LYS A 295 -17.20 25.82 14.69
N ILE A 296 -17.49 24.54 14.89
CA ILE A 296 -16.53 23.57 15.44
C ILE A 296 -15.32 23.44 14.51
N ALA A 297 -15.52 23.23 13.20
CA ALA A 297 -14.43 23.11 12.23
C ALA A 297 -13.55 24.37 12.17
N ASP A 298 -14.16 25.57 12.21
CA ASP A 298 -13.44 26.84 12.20
C ASP A 298 -12.58 27.01 13.47
N ARG A 299 -13.14 26.66 14.65
CA ARG A 299 -12.41 26.69 15.93
C ARG A 299 -11.28 25.67 15.98
N LEU A 300 -11.46 24.48 15.40
CA LEU A 300 -10.40 23.47 15.33
C LEU A 300 -9.17 23.93 14.52
N GLY A 301 -9.35 24.88 13.59
CA GLY A 301 -8.25 25.50 12.86
C GLY A 301 -7.27 26.28 13.74
N SER A 302 -7.70 26.73 14.92
CA SER A 302 -6.84 27.47 15.85
C SER A 302 -5.83 26.60 16.60
N LEU A 303 -6.00 25.27 16.61
CA LEU A 303 -5.09 24.33 17.30
C LEU A 303 -3.64 24.39 16.79
N ALA A 304 -3.44 24.86 15.56
CA ALA A 304 -2.12 25.06 14.97
C ALA A 304 -1.40 26.31 15.51
N THR A 305 -2.07 27.14 16.29
CA THR A 305 -1.55 28.38 16.86
C THR A 305 -1.50 28.24 18.37
N SER A 306 -0.39 28.68 18.98
CA SER A 306 -0.25 28.73 20.43
C SER A 306 0.45 30.02 20.83
N GLU A 307 0.05 30.58 21.96
CA GLU A 307 0.69 31.74 22.58
C GLU A 307 2.06 31.37 23.18
N ILE A 308 2.26 30.08 23.47
CA ILE A 308 3.50 29.55 24.03
C ILE A 308 4.41 29.09 22.88
N PRO A 309 5.68 29.52 22.84
CA PRO A 309 6.65 29.01 21.86
C PRO A 309 6.73 27.48 21.92
N ASN A 310 6.63 26.83 20.76
CA ASN A 310 6.61 25.36 20.60
C ASN A 310 5.45 24.62 21.29
N GLY A 311 4.44 25.33 21.80
CA GLY A 311 3.24 24.74 22.39
C GLY A 311 2.12 24.42 21.38
N ALA A 312 2.31 24.73 20.10
CA ALA A 312 1.32 24.50 19.06
C ALA A 312 1.25 23.02 18.65
N MET A 313 0.04 22.52 18.37
CA MET A 313 -0.11 21.19 17.80
C MET A 313 0.34 21.19 16.34
N PRO A 314 0.77 20.03 15.80
CA PRO A 314 0.93 19.87 14.36
C PRO A 314 -0.35 20.28 13.64
N ARG A 315 -0.22 21.00 12.51
CA ARG A 315 -1.37 21.54 11.78
C ARG A 315 -2.39 20.43 11.48
N PRO A 316 -3.62 20.49 12.03
CA PRO A 316 -4.62 19.48 11.76
C PRO A 316 -5.13 19.59 10.32
N ALA A 317 -5.42 18.45 9.71
CA ALA A 317 -6.22 18.39 8.50
C ALA A 317 -7.70 18.26 8.91
N ILE A 318 -8.50 19.26 8.59
CA ILE A 318 -9.91 19.35 8.99
C ILE A 318 -10.77 19.13 7.76
N HIS A 319 -11.69 18.18 7.85
CA HIS A 319 -12.54 17.78 6.74
C HIS A 319 -13.99 17.56 7.18
N GLN A 320 -14.92 17.93 6.32
CA GLN A 320 -16.34 17.60 6.49
C GLN A 320 -16.60 16.28 5.77
N TRP A 321 -16.77 15.20 6.53
CA TRP A 321 -16.93 13.86 6.01
C TRP A 321 -18.39 13.44 5.93
N VAL A 322 -18.69 12.61 4.94
CA VAL A 322 -19.95 11.88 4.83
C VAL A 322 -19.62 10.40 4.91
N VAL A 323 -20.16 9.75 5.93
CA VAL A 323 -19.91 8.34 6.24
C VAL A 323 -21.14 7.54 5.84
N GLN A 324 -20.94 6.57 4.96
CA GLN A 324 -21.96 5.63 4.50
C GLN A 324 -21.79 4.29 5.22
N ASP A 325 -22.88 3.70 5.70
CA ASP A 325 -22.85 2.36 6.28
C ASP A 325 -22.73 1.29 5.19
N ILE A 326 -21.91 0.26 5.44
CA ILE A 326 -21.77 -0.91 4.57
C ILE A 326 -21.77 -2.22 5.39
N PRO A 327 -22.27 -3.33 4.83
CA PRO A 327 -22.25 -4.62 5.51
C PRO A 327 -20.83 -5.03 5.93
N GLU A 328 -20.73 -5.65 7.12
CA GLU A 328 -19.45 -6.17 7.60
C GLU A 328 -18.93 -7.28 6.67
N GLY A 329 -17.69 -7.12 6.19
CA GLY A 329 -17.07 -8.07 5.28
C GLY A 329 -17.36 -7.85 3.79
N ALA A 330 -17.99 -6.73 3.41
CA ALA A 330 -18.13 -6.35 2.01
C ALA A 330 -16.78 -6.32 1.28
N ASP A 331 -16.67 -7.03 0.17
CA ASP A 331 -15.46 -7.07 -0.68
C ASP A 331 -15.34 -5.82 -1.57
N GLU A 332 -16.36 -4.96 -1.65
CA GLU A 332 -16.39 -3.79 -2.53
C GLU A 332 -17.09 -2.61 -1.86
N ILE A 333 -16.72 -1.39 -2.28
CA ILE A 333 -17.35 -0.14 -1.84
C ILE A 333 -17.97 0.59 -3.03
N GLY A 334 -19.19 1.10 -2.84
CA GLY A 334 -19.85 2.01 -3.78
C GLY A 334 -19.62 3.47 -3.39
N ARG A 335 -19.74 4.42 -4.32
CA ARG A 335 -19.77 5.85 -4.00
C ARG A 335 -21.08 6.45 -4.52
N PRO A 336 -21.67 7.43 -3.82
CA PRO A 336 -22.79 8.20 -4.34
C PRO A 336 -22.42 8.82 -5.69
N GLY A 337 -23.38 8.90 -6.61
CA GLY A 337 -23.25 9.57 -7.89
C GLY A 337 -24.30 10.66 -8.05
N GLY A 338 -24.23 11.42 -9.14
CA GLY A 338 -25.23 12.45 -9.48
C GLY A 338 -24.72 13.88 -9.34
N SER A 339 -25.65 14.83 -9.34
CA SER A 339 -25.36 16.28 -9.31
C SER A 339 -24.80 16.78 -7.98
N GLU A 340 -24.94 16.00 -6.92
CA GLU A 340 -24.43 16.29 -5.56
C GLU A 340 -22.91 16.07 -5.44
N MET A 341 -22.33 15.35 -6.41
CA MET A 341 -20.91 15.04 -6.44
C MET A 341 -20.15 15.99 -7.38
N ASP A 342 -18.93 16.34 -7.01
CA ASP A 342 -17.91 16.95 -7.84
C ASP A 342 -16.72 15.98 -7.95
N GLY A 343 -16.72 15.19 -9.02
CA GLY A 343 -15.78 14.08 -9.19
C GLY A 343 -15.91 13.04 -8.07
N PHE A 344 -14.91 12.96 -7.19
CA PHE A 344 -14.87 12.02 -6.06
C PHE A 344 -15.30 12.63 -4.73
N ARG A 345 -15.62 13.93 -4.69
CA ARG A 345 -15.98 14.66 -3.48
C ARG A 345 -17.44 15.09 -3.54
N MET A 346 -18.17 14.92 -2.44
CA MET A 346 -19.50 15.49 -2.29
C MET A 346 -19.40 17.00 -2.09
N ARG A 347 -20.23 17.76 -2.81
CA ARG A 347 -20.23 19.24 -2.77
C ARG A 347 -20.70 19.74 -1.42
N ASP A 348 -20.21 20.90 -1.00
CA ASP A 348 -20.45 21.42 0.35
C ASP A 348 -21.94 21.65 0.66
N PHE A 349 -22.77 22.02 -0.34
CA PHE A 349 -24.22 22.14 -0.14
C PHE A 349 -24.88 20.79 0.19
N ALA A 350 -24.48 19.72 -0.50
CA ALA A 350 -25.01 18.37 -0.29
C ALA A 350 -24.55 17.82 1.07
N VAL A 351 -23.32 18.12 1.47
CA VAL A 351 -22.81 17.81 2.82
C VAL A 351 -23.67 18.52 3.89
N GLY A 352 -24.02 19.79 3.68
CA GLY A 352 -24.91 20.53 4.58
C GLY A 352 -26.32 19.93 4.66
N GLU A 353 -26.88 19.50 3.53
CA GLU A 353 -28.17 18.80 3.52
C GLU A 353 -28.11 17.46 4.29
N VAL A 354 -27.05 16.68 4.10
CA VAL A 354 -26.84 15.42 4.84
C VAL A 354 -26.75 15.68 6.34
N ALA A 355 -25.99 16.69 6.76
CA ALA A 355 -25.85 17.07 8.16
C ALA A 355 -27.20 17.48 8.79
N ASN A 356 -28.00 18.26 8.06
CA ASN A 356 -29.28 18.76 8.56
C ASN A 356 -30.40 17.71 8.54
N ARG A 357 -30.36 16.73 7.62
CA ARG A 357 -31.35 15.64 7.52
C ARG A 357 -30.97 14.41 8.36
N GLN A 358 -29.77 14.40 8.95
CA GLN A 358 -29.27 13.26 9.73
C GLN A 358 -30.23 12.94 10.89
N THR A 359 -30.90 11.80 10.77
CA THR A 359 -31.88 11.27 11.73
C THR A 359 -31.64 9.77 11.92
N TYR A 360 -32.31 9.16 12.90
CA TYR A 360 -32.20 7.71 13.09
C TYR A 360 -32.69 6.96 11.84
N GLY A 361 -31.89 6.01 11.36
CA GLY A 361 -32.21 5.21 10.17
C GLY A 361 -31.72 5.79 8.84
N SER A 362 -30.95 6.88 8.84
CA SER A 362 -30.29 7.35 7.61
C SER A 362 -28.99 6.59 7.33
N ASP A 363 -28.80 6.15 6.09
CA ASP A 363 -27.60 5.42 5.63
C ASP A 363 -26.36 6.32 5.55
N LEU A 364 -26.56 7.62 5.36
CA LEU A 364 -25.50 8.64 5.33
C LEU A 364 -25.48 9.44 6.62
N ARG A 365 -24.28 9.68 7.13
CA ARG A 365 -24.04 10.51 8.32
C ARG A 365 -22.93 11.50 8.08
N HIS A 366 -23.15 12.75 8.47
CA HIS A 366 -22.14 13.78 8.49
C HIS A 366 -21.25 13.63 9.73
N ARG A 367 -19.95 13.84 9.56
CA ARG A 367 -18.97 13.92 10.67
C ARG A 367 -17.94 14.99 10.38
N VAL A 368 -17.58 15.76 11.40
CA VAL A 368 -16.41 16.64 11.31
C VAL A 368 -15.17 15.82 11.68
N ALA A 369 -14.21 15.73 10.76
CA ALA A 369 -12.99 14.96 10.96
C ALA A 369 -11.78 15.87 11.19
N VAL A 370 -10.98 15.54 12.19
CA VAL A 370 -9.70 16.17 12.51
C VAL A 370 -8.62 15.12 12.46
N GLN A 371 -7.66 15.27 11.56
CA GLN A 371 -6.58 14.31 11.38
C GLN A 371 -5.22 14.91 11.70
N PHE A 372 -4.43 14.14 12.43
CA PHE A 372 -3.03 14.41 12.70
C PHE A 372 -2.18 13.27 12.13
N VAL A 373 -1.24 13.63 11.25
CA VAL A 373 -0.24 12.70 10.75
C VAL A 373 1.03 12.91 11.57
N LEU A 374 1.37 11.92 12.38
CA LEU A 374 2.44 11.98 13.37
C LEU A 374 3.54 10.95 13.03
N HIS A 375 4.71 11.07 13.67
CA HIS A 375 5.84 10.14 13.51
C HIS A 375 6.25 9.89 12.05
N LYS A 376 6.40 10.95 11.26
CA LYS A 376 6.72 10.88 9.82
C LYS A 376 5.74 10.03 9.01
N GLY A 377 4.47 10.04 9.41
CA GLY A 377 3.42 9.26 8.80
C GLY A 377 3.24 7.88 9.42
N GLN A 378 4.02 7.43 10.40
CA GLN A 378 3.82 6.11 11.03
C GLN A 378 2.59 6.03 11.95
N LEU A 379 1.98 7.16 12.28
CA LEU A 379 0.78 7.24 13.09
C LEU A 379 -0.19 8.23 12.45
N VAL A 380 -1.45 7.85 12.31
CA VAL A 380 -2.53 8.79 11.98
C VAL A 380 -3.53 8.74 13.12
N ALA A 381 -3.66 9.85 13.84
CA ALA A 381 -4.70 10.05 14.84
C ALA A 381 -5.85 10.80 14.16
N THR A 382 -7.05 10.23 14.18
CA THR A 382 -8.24 10.87 13.65
C THR A 382 -9.26 11.02 14.75
N MET A 383 -9.82 12.21 14.92
CA MET A 383 -10.96 12.45 15.80
C MET A 383 -12.17 12.84 14.96
N LEU A 384 -13.31 12.23 15.27
CA LEU A 384 -14.56 12.50 14.57
C LEU A 384 -15.57 13.07 15.55
N VAL A 385 -16.22 14.14 15.12
CA VAL A 385 -17.35 14.75 15.82
C VAL A 385 -18.63 14.35 15.09
N ASP A 386 -19.50 13.65 15.81
CA ASP A 386 -20.85 13.32 15.38
C ASP A 386 -21.84 14.21 16.14
N ILE A 387 -22.66 14.96 15.40
CA ILE A 387 -23.64 15.87 15.97
C ILE A 387 -25.00 15.33 15.59
N THR A 388 -25.77 14.96 16.62
CA THR A 388 -27.11 14.43 16.43
C THR A 388 -28.08 15.25 17.28
N MET A 389 -29.19 15.62 16.66
CA MET A 389 -30.32 16.23 17.36
C MET A 389 -31.51 15.30 17.23
N LEU A 390 -32.13 14.99 18.36
CA LEU A 390 -33.39 14.27 18.40
C LEU A 390 -34.33 15.04 19.32
N HIS A 391 -35.44 15.54 18.75
CA HIS A 391 -36.34 16.45 19.47
C HIS A 391 -35.54 17.65 20.01
N ASN A 392 -35.58 17.89 21.33
CA ASN A 392 -34.81 18.92 22.01
C ASN A 392 -33.56 18.35 22.70
N HIS A 393 -33.10 17.16 22.34
CA HIS A 393 -31.83 16.62 22.86
C HIS A 393 -30.72 16.83 21.84
N LEU A 394 -29.69 17.56 22.24
CA LEU A 394 -28.46 17.70 21.49
C LEU A 394 -27.44 16.69 22.03
N ARG A 395 -26.90 15.89 21.13
CA ARG A 395 -25.77 15.00 21.40
C ARG A 395 -24.60 15.35 20.49
N VAL A 396 -23.48 15.74 21.09
CA VAL A 396 -22.18 15.92 20.44
C VAL A 396 -21.26 14.80 20.93
N SER A 397 -20.89 13.92 20.02
CA SER A 397 -20.08 12.73 20.29
C SER A 397 -18.71 12.90 19.67
N VAL A 398 -17.64 12.80 20.47
CA VAL A 398 -16.26 12.86 20.01
C VAL A 398 -15.66 11.46 20.07
N THR A 399 -15.29 10.92 18.92
CA THR A 399 -14.70 9.57 18.82
C THR A 399 -13.25 9.66 18.39
N GLY A 400 -12.39 8.89 19.06
CA GLY A 400 -10.98 8.78 18.76
C GLY A 400 -10.68 7.53 17.94
N HIS A 401 -9.98 7.70 16.82
CA HIS A 401 -9.46 6.63 15.97
C HIS A 401 -7.95 6.73 15.85
N ALA A 402 -7.28 5.58 15.76
CA ALA A 402 -5.83 5.53 15.59
C ALA A 402 -5.45 4.46 14.55
N LEU A 403 -4.69 4.89 13.54
CA LEU A 403 -4.06 4.01 12.58
C LEU A 403 -2.57 3.91 12.85
N GLY A 404 -2.13 2.71 13.22
CA GLY A 404 -0.78 2.44 13.69
C GLY A 404 0.27 2.40 12.58
N PRO A 405 1.49 1.95 12.94
CA PRO A 405 2.59 1.78 11.99
C PRO A 405 2.29 0.64 11.02
N ILE A 406 2.93 0.66 9.86
CA ILE A 406 2.87 -0.46 8.91
C ILE A 406 3.62 -1.69 9.42
N ALA A 407 3.22 -2.87 8.93
CA ALA A 407 3.86 -4.14 9.24
C ALA A 407 5.37 -4.10 8.98
N GLY A 408 6.14 -4.72 9.89
CA GLY A 408 7.61 -4.74 9.84
C GLY A 408 8.19 -5.36 8.57
N TYR A 409 7.39 -6.13 7.81
CA TYR A 409 7.75 -6.57 6.47
C TYR A 409 8.26 -5.39 5.65
N PHE A 410 7.49 -4.29 5.53
CA PHE A 410 7.76 -3.15 4.65
C PHE A 410 8.97 -2.29 5.05
N THR A 411 9.41 -2.38 6.31
CA THR A 411 10.57 -1.62 6.83
C THR A 411 11.86 -2.43 6.85
N ALA A 412 11.81 -3.72 6.48
CA ALA A 412 12.98 -4.58 6.42
C ALA A 412 13.97 -4.12 5.33
N LYS A 413 15.26 -4.07 5.69
CA LYS A 413 16.37 -3.82 4.77
C LYS A 413 16.72 -5.07 3.94
N PRO A 414 17.29 -4.90 2.73
CA PRO A 414 17.82 -6.01 1.94
C PRO A 414 18.92 -6.76 2.72
N LYS A 415 18.67 -8.04 3.03
CA LYS A 415 19.67 -8.90 3.67
C LYS A 415 20.38 -9.81 2.64
N PRO A 416 21.67 -10.09 2.79
CA PRO A 416 22.33 -11.12 2.01
C PRO A 416 21.70 -12.48 2.30
N LYS A 417 21.71 -13.39 1.33
CA LYS A 417 21.29 -14.78 1.55
C LYS A 417 22.39 -15.49 2.32
N GLU A 418 22.05 -16.16 3.42
CA GLU A 418 23.01 -16.79 4.31
C GLU A 418 22.64 -18.26 4.53
N LYS A 419 23.65 -19.13 4.63
CA LYS A 419 23.50 -20.53 5.00
C LYS A 419 24.51 -20.87 6.09
N ASN A 420 24.02 -21.43 7.20
CA ASN A 420 24.89 -22.00 8.21
C ASN A 420 25.39 -23.35 7.70
N VAL A 421 26.71 -23.48 7.63
CA VAL A 421 27.39 -24.72 7.27
C VAL A 421 28.35 -25.06 8.42
N PRO A 422 28.38 -26.31 8.89
CA PRO A 422 29.37 -26.71 9.89
C PRO A 422 30.78 -26.50 9.33
N LYS A 423 31.69 -25.96 10.15
CA LYS A 423 33.08 -25.78 9.71
C LYS A 423 33.69 -27.14 9.37
N THR A 424 34.43 -27.21 8.25
CA THR A 424 35.05 -28.44 7.76
C THR A 424 35.96 -29.12 8.79
N VAL A 425 36.58 -28.35 9.69
CA VAL A 425 37.53 -28.86 10.70
C VAL A 425 36.90 -28.99 12.10
N ARG A 426 35.89 -28.17 12.42
CA ARG A 426 35.20 -28.19 13.72
C ARG A 426 33.71 -28.31 13.47
N PHE A 427 33.23 -29.54 13.27
CA PHE A 427 31.84 -29.80 12.88
C PHE A 427 30.80 -29.40 13.94
N TRP A 428 31.24 -29.10 15.18
CA TRP A 428 30.43 -28.54 16.27
C TRP A 428 30.34 -27.01 16.25
N GLU A 429 31.08 -26.32 15.38
CA GLU A 429 30.98 -24.88 15.16
C GLU A 429 30.30 -24.61 13.80
N GLU A 430 29.22 -23.84 13.80
CA GLU A 430 28.61 -23.35 12.57
C GLU A 430 29.33 -22.11 12.05
N GLN A 431 29.49 -22.02 10.73
CA GLN A 431 29.92 -20.81 10.04
C GLN A 431 28.83 -20.35 9.08
N THR A 432 28.46 -19.08 9.18
CA THR A 432 27.53 -18.44 8.25
C THR A 432 28.27 -18.11 6.94
N VAL A 433 27.87 -18.78 5.86
CA VAL A 433 28.40 -18.52 4.52
C VAL A 433 27.38 -17.72 3.72
N GLN A 434 27.83 -16.62 3.12
CA GLN A 434 26.98 -15.83 2.21
C GLN A 434 26.79 -16.56 0.89
N LEU A 435 25.52 -16.82 0.54
CA LEU A 435 25.13 -17.42 -0.73
C LEU A 435 25.18 -16.38 -1.84
N ALA A 436 25.25 -16.87 -3.08
CA ALA A 436 25.14 -16.02 -4.25
C ALA A 436 23.81 -15.25 -4.23
N LEU A 437 23.89 -13.95 -4.54
CA LEU A 437 22.71 -13.08 -4.59
C LEU A 437 21.61 -13.65 -5.51
N VAL A 438 22.02 -14.08 -6.69
CA VAL A 438 21.16 -14.71 -7.70
C VAL A 438 21.57 -16.15 -7.88
N ASP A 439 20.67 -17.06 -7.54
CA ASP A 439 20.86 -18.51 -7.71
C ASP A 439 20.72 -18.90 -9.19
N ASN A 440 21.33 -20.01 -9.60
CA ASN A 440 21.23 -20.49 -10.98
C ASN A 440 19.77 -20.77 -11.37
N ASP A 441 18.96 -21.27 -10.42
CA ASP A 441 17.53 -21.51 -10.63
C ASP A 441 16.76 -20.21 -10.90
N GLU A 442 17.17 -19.12 -10.26
CA GLU A 442 16.58 -17.80 -10.46
C GLU A 442 16.95 -17.21 -11.84
N VAL A 443 18.19 -17.44 -12.31
CA VAL A 443 18.61 -17.07 -13.67
C VAL A 443 17.79 -17.82 -14.71
N VAL A 444 17.65 -19.14 -14.57
CA VAL A 444 16.87 -19.97 -15.50
C VAL A 444 15.40 -19.56 -15.47
N ARG A 445 14.82 -19.34 -14.29
CA ARG A 445 13.44 -18.85 -14.12
C ARG A 445 13.21 -17.54 -14.88
N GLN A 446 14.08 -16.54 -14.68
CA GLN A 446 13.95 -15.24 -15.36
C GLN A 446 14.14 -15.36 -16.87
N ALA A 447 15.09 -16.19 -17.33
CA ALA A 447 15.33 -16.41 -18.76
C ALA A 447 14.15 -17.10 -19.46
N VAL A 448 13.56 -18.14 -18.84
CA VAL A 448 12.39 -18.85 -19.40
C VAL A 448 11.15 -17.95 -19.41
N ARG A 449 11.02 -17.06 -18.42
CA ARG A 449 9.88 -16.12 -18.32
C ARG A 449 9.95 -14.99 -19.33
N ALA A 450 11.15 -14.46 -19.58
CA ALA A 450 11.38 -13.22 -20.32
C ALA A 450 10.71 -13.16 -21.71
N PRO A 451 10.71 -14.21 -22.55
CA PRO A 451 10.02 -14.19 -23.85
C PRO A 451 8.51 -13.94 -23.76
N PHE A 452 7.88 -14.30 -22.64
CA PHE A 452 6.44 -14.17 -22.42
C PHE A 452 6.05 -12.86 -21.73
N MET A 453 6.98 -11.90 -21.55
CA MET A 453 6.68 -10.62 -20.88
C MET A 453 5.54 -9.84 -21.52
N ARG A 454 5.26 -10.04 -22.82
CA ARG A 454 4.18 -9.37 -23.57
C ARG A 454 2.79 -9.98 -23.31
N ILE A 455 2.73 -11.15 -22.68
CA ILE A 455 1.50 -11.89 -22.41
C ILE A 455 1.38 -12.07 -20.88
N PRO A 456 1.08 -11.00 -20.12
CA PRO A 456 1.07 -11.04 -18.66
C PRO A 456 0.06 -12.06 -18.12
N THR A 457 -1.11 -12.23 -18.75
CA THR A 457 -2.13 -13.20 -18.35
C THR A 457 -1.61 -14.64 -18.33
N LEU A 458 -0.80 -15.02 -19.33
CA LEU A 458 -0.16 -16.32 -19.40
C LEU A 458 0.85 -16.50 -18.27
N LEU A 459 1.65 -15.46 -17.98
CA LEU A 459 2.61 -15.48 -16.88
C LEU A 459 1.93 -15.63 -15.52
N THR A 460 0.77 -15.00 -15.33
CA THR A 460 -0.04 -15.12 -14.12
C THR A 460 -0.61 -16.53 -13.97
N TRP A 461 -1.09 -17.12 -15.07
CA TRP A 461 -1.62 -18.49 -15.08
C TRP A 461 -0.53 -19.56 -14.85
N LEU A 462 0.64 -19.40 -15.46
CA LEU A 462 1.77 -20.33 -15.32
C LEU A 462 2.46 -20.19 -13.96
N GLY A 463 2.68 -18.95 -13.53
CA GLY A 463 3.53 -18.60 -12.39
C GLY A 463 2.81 -18.36 -11.07
N GLY A 464 1.49 -18.12 -11.11
CA GLY A 464 0.71 -17.74 -9.95
C GLY A 464 0.60 -16.23 -9.78
N SER A 465 -0.21 -15.82 -8.82
CA SER A 465 -0.50 -14.41 -8.51
C SER A 465 -0.86 -14.22 -7.04
N ILE A 466 -1.00 -12.96 -6.66
CA ILE A 466 -1.54 -12.58 -5.36
C ILE A 466 -2.79 -11.72 -5.55
N GLY A 467 -3.77 -11.87 -4.66
CA GLY A 467 -4.88 -10.96 -4.48
C GLY A 467 -4.60 -10.06 -3.28
N LEU A 468 -4.88 -8.76 -3.43
CA LEU A 468 -4.80 -7.80 -2.34
C LEU A 468 -6.03 -7.91 -1.43
N PRO A 469 -5.91 -7.48 -0.16
CA PRO A 469 -7.08 -7.38 0.72
C PRO A 469 -8.08 -6.37 0.15
N GLU A 470 -9.35 -6.74 0.20
CA GLU A 470 -10.47 -5.88 -0.19
C GLU A 470 -11.36 -5.59 1.03
N PRO A 471 -11.97 -4.39 1.09
CA PRO A 471 -11.82 -3.27 0.17
C PRO A 471 -10.44 -2.59 0.34
N LEU A 472 -9.74 -2.36 -0.77
CA LEU A 472 -8.34 -1.95 -0.72
C LEU A 472 -8.17 -0.51 -0.20
N SER A 473 -7.56 -0.40 0.98
CA SER A 473 -6.83 0.79 1.45
C SER A 473 -5.35 0.47 1.44
N LEU A 474 -4.54 1.20 0.67
CA LEU A 474 -3.10 0.94 0.59
C LEU A 474 -2.48 0.97 1.99
N ARG A 475 -2.79 1.96 2.81
CA ARG A 475 -2.18 2.01 4.15
C ARG A 475 -2.85 1.06 5.14
N ALA A 476 -4.18 1.11 5.28
CA ALA A 476 -4.85 0.44 6.37
C ALA A 476 -4.81 -1.09 6.26
N SER A 477 -4.66 -1.62 5.04
CA SER A 477 -4.50 -3.06 4.80
C SER A 477 -3.25 -3.65 5.46
N TRP A 478 -2.23 -2.83 5.70
CA TRP A 478 -0.95 -3.27 6.26
C TRP A 478 -0.58 -2.54 7.54
N ALA A 479 -1.50 -1.78 8.12
CA ALA A 479 -1.31 -1.13 9.40
C ALA A 479 -1.44 -2.15 10.54
N ASP A 480 -0.48 -2.11 11.46
CA ASP A 480 -0.50 -2.83 12.72
C ASP A 480 -1.17 -1.98 13.81
N LYS A 481 -1.39 -2.58 14.97
CA LYS A 481 -1.95 -1.90 16.14
C LYS A 481 -1.04 -0.78 16.61
N THR A 482 -1.62 0.31 17.11
CA THR A 482 -0.88 1.47 17.63
C THR A 482 -0.23 1.21 19.00
N TRP A 483 -0.90 0.43 19.84
CA TRP A 483 -0.59 0.22 21.26
C TRP A 483 0.76 -0.42 21.61
N PRO A 484 1.42 -1.23 20.74
CA PRO A 484 2.76 -1.76 21.03
C PRO A 484 3.85 -0.68 21.19
N SER A 485 3.65 0.53 20.67
CA SER A 485 4.60 1.63 20.78
C SER A 485 4.12 2.67 21.80
N ARG A 486 4.85 2.80 22.92
CA ARG A 486 4.46 3.70 24.02
C ARG A 486 4.39 5.16 23.59
N PHE A 487 5.43 5.69 22.95
CA PHE A 487 5.45 7.09 22.48
C PHE A 487 4.30 7.41 21.52
N LYS A 488 4.01 6.51 20.58
CA LYS A 488 2.89 6.68 19.64
C LYS A 488 1.54 6.65 20.36
N SER A 489 1.40 5.77 21.36
CA SER A 489 0.18 5.67 22.15
C SER A 489 -0.05 6.91 23.00
N ASP A 490 1.01 7.42 23.64
CA ASP A 490 0.95 8.64 24.46
C ASP A 490 0.57 9.86 23.61
N ASP A 491 1.13 10.00 22.40
CA ASP A 491 0.78 11.10 21.49
C ASP A 491 -0.69 11.06 21.02
N VAL A 492 -1.26 9.85 20.80
CA VAL A 492 -2.69 9.70 20.48
C VAL A 492 -3.55 10.10 21.67
N ILE A 493 -3.23 9.61 22.87
CA ILE A 493 -4.04 9.83 24.07
C ILE A 493 -3.97 11.32 24.46
N GLN A 494 -2.77 11.88 24.57
CA GLN A 494 -2.58 13.27 24.99
C GLN A 494 -3.04 14.27 23.93
N GLY A 495 -2.88 13.94 22.64
CA GLY A 495 -3.35 14.79 21.55
C GLY A 495 -4.88 14.90 21.49
N SER A 496 -5.62 13.96 22.08
CA SER A 496 -7.09 13.99 22.03
C SER A 496 -7.72 15.05 22.96
N THR A 497 -7.11 15.30 24.12
CA THR A 497 -7.58 16.26 25.12
C THR A 497 -7.76 17.69 24.61
N PRO A 498 -6.75 18.34 23.99
CA PRO A 498 -6.92 19.70 23.49
C PRO A 498 -7.99 19.79 22.39
N VAL A 499 -8.10 18.78 21.53
CA VAL A 499 -9.08 18.74 20.44
C VAL A 499 -10.50 18.70 20.99
N ALA A 500 -10.79 17.80 21.94
CA ALA A 500 -12.12 17.74 22.55
C ALA A 500 -12.45 19.00 23.37
N ASN A 501 -11.46 19.59 24.05
CA ASN A 501 -11.66 20.85 24.76
C ASN A 501 -12.08 21.99 23.82
N VAL A 502 -11.46 22.09 22.64
CA VAL A 502 -11.85 23.08 21.62
C VAL A 502 -13.25 22.80 21.09
N ILE A 503 -13.62 21.54 20.85
CA ILE A 503 -14.97 21.16 20.40
C ILE A 503 -16.01 21.53 21.45
N LEU A 504 -15.75 21.23 22.72
CA LEU A 504 -16.64 21.57 23.83
C LEU A 504 -16.82 23.09 23.95
N ALA A 505 -15.72 23.85 23.92
CA ALA A 505 -15.77 25.31 23.99
C ALA A 505 -16.56 25.90 22.80
N ALA A 506 -16.29 25.44 21.58
CA ALA A 506 -17.00 25.87 20.39
C ALA A 506 -18.50 25.58 20.47
N THR A 507 -18.88 24.43 21.04
CA THR A 507 -20.28 24.04 21.25
C THR A 507 -20.95 24.95 22.27
N MET A 508 -20.31 25.24 23.41
CA MET A 508 -20.86 26.15 24.42
C MET A 508 -21.02 27.57 23.89
N ASP A 509 -19.99 28.10 23.21
CA ASP A 509 -20.05 29.41 22.57
C ASP A 509 -21.22 29.50 21.59
N PHE A 510 -21.43 28.44 20.79
CA PHE A 510 -22.54 28.38 19.83
C PHE A 510 -23.90 28.38 20.52
N LEU A 511 -24.07 27.55 21.55
CA LEU A 511 -25.33 27.43 22.28
C LEU A 511 -25.69 28.72 23.02
N ALA A 512 -24.70 29.37 23.65
CA ALA A 512 -24.89 30.67 24.30
C ALA A 512 -25.28 31.75 23.29
N GLU A 513 -24.67 31.75 22.09
CA GLU A 513 -25.04 32.67 21.00
C GLU A 513 -26.43 32.42 20.42
N HIS A 514 -27.10 31.30 20.74
CA HIS A 514 -28.46 30.98 20.32
C HIS A 514 -29.46 30.99 21.48
N ASP A 515 -29.11 31.64 22.59
CA ASP A 515 -29.96 31.82 23.76
C ASP A 515 -30.37 30.48 24.43
N VAL A 516 -29.48 29.47 24.38
CA VAL A 516 -29.66 28.18 25.05
C VAL A 516 -28.99 28.20 26.43
N ASN A 517 -29.64 27.62 27.44
CA ASN A 517 -29.05 27.45 28.77
C ASN A 517 -27.88 26.45 28.73
N VAL A 518 -26.67 26.94 28.99
CA VAL A 518 -25.43 26.16 28.95
C VAL A 518 -25.00 25.54 30.29
N GLU A 519 -25.73 25.76 31.39
CA GLU A 519 -25.32 25.31 32.73
C GLU A 519 -25.18 23.78 32.80
N ARG A 520 -26.19 23.05 32.29
CA ARG A 520 -26.17 21.58 32.24
C ARG A 520 -25.08 21.05 31.33
N PHE A 521 -24.92 21.67 30.16
CA PHE A 521 -23.84 21.34 29.24
C PHE A 521 -22.46 21.57 29.87
N THR A 522 -22.31 22.62 30.68
CA THR A 522 -21.08 22.92 31.43
C THR A 522 -20.78 21.83 32.45
N ASN A 523 -21.77 21.43 33.26
CA ASN A 523 -21.63 20.34 34.22
C ASN A 523 -21.25 19.02 33.54
N ARG A 524 -21.92 18.66 32.43
CA ARG A 524 -21.63 17.46 31.66
C ARG A 524 -20.24 17.50 31.02
N SER A 525 -19.81 18.66 30.53
CA SER A 525 -18.47 18.83 29.97
C SER A 525 -17.36 18.61 31.01
N ASN A 526 -17.60 18.99 32.27
CA ASN A 526 -16.62 18.81 33.34
C ASN A 526 -16.45 17.32 33.69
N ILE A 527 -17.53 16.54 33.64
CA ILE A 527 -17.49 15.08 33.76
C ILE A 527 -16.68 14.49 32.60
N MET A 528 -17.01 14.90 31.37
CA MET A 528 -16.30 14.44 30.17
C MET A 528 -14.79 14.75 30.25
N LYS A 529 -14.41 15.95 30.68
CA LYS A 529 -13.01 16.36 30.91
C LYS A 529 -12.32 15.48 31.95
N SER A 530 -13.01 15.06 33.00
CA SER A 530 -12.47 14.14 34.00
C SER A 530 -12.21 12.75 33.41
N GLU A 531 -13.12 12.24 32.58
CA GLU A 531 -12.94 10.95 31.89
C GLU A 531 -11.75 10.98 30.91
N MET A 532 -11.55 12.09 30.20
CA MET A 532 -10.43 12.26 29.27
C MET A 532 -9.05 12.20 29.95
N GLN A 533 -8.96 12.54 31.23
CA GLN A 533 -7.71 12.42 31.99
C GLN A 533 -7.37 10.95 32.32
N GLY A 534 -8.36 10.06 32.33
CA GLY A 534 -8.18 8.63 32.53
C GLY A 534 -7.57 7.97 31.30
N ALA A 535 -6.24 7.96 31.21
CA ALA A 535 -5.47 7.44 30.06
C ALA A 535 -5.67 5.93 29.81
N ARG A 536 -6.82 5.52 29.25
CA ARG A 536 -7.15 4.12 28.95
C ARG A 536 -7.84 4.00 27.58
N PRO A 537 -7.25 3.27 26.61
CA PRO A 537 -7.93 2.95 25.38
C PRO A 537 -9.02 1.89 25.61
N TYR A 538 -10.18 2.09 24.99
CA TYR A 538 -11.34 1.21 25.05
C TYR A 538 -11.50 0.40 23.75
N HIS A 539 -12.15 -0.75 23.84
CA HIS A 539 -12.62 -1.49 22.65
C HIS A 539 -14.01 -1.00 22.23
N ALA A 540 -14.07 0.24 21.72
CA ALA A 540 -15.35 0.92 21.55
C ALA A 540 -16.25 0.34 20.46
N ASP A 541 -15.71 -0.38 19.46
CA ASP A 541 -16.48 -1.00 18.36
C ASP A 541 -16.80 -2.48 18.61
N ARG A 542 -16.37 -3.05 19.74
CA ARG A 542 -16.73 -4.42 20.13
C ARG A 542 -17.83 -4.36 21.17
N TYR A 543 -19.02 -4.80 20.78
CA TYR A 543 -20.13 -4.96 21.72
C TYR A 543 -20.08 -6.38 22.26
N ASP A 544 -19.99 -6.55 23.59
CA ASP A 544 -20.04 -7.86 24.26
C ASP A 544 -21.45 -8.49 24.24
N ALA A 545 -22.41 -7.85 23.55
CA ALA A 545 -23.80 -8.27 23.44
C ALA A 545 -24.06 -9.29 22.31
N GLY A 546 -23.01 -9.86 21.70
CA GLY A 546 -23.10 -10.80 20.58
C GLY A 546 -22.01 -11.86 20.58
#